data_AF-A0AA95GTQ4-F1
#
_entry.id   AF-A0AA95GTQ4-F1
#
_cell.length_a   1.000
_cell.length_b   1.000
_cell.length_c   1.000
_cell.angle_alpha   90.00
_cell.angle_beta   90.00
_cell.angle_gamma   90.00
#
_symmetry.space_group_name_H-M   'P 1'
#
loop_
_entity.id
_entity.type
_entity.pdbx_description
1 polymer ?
#
loop_
_entity_poly.entity_id
_entity_poly.type
_entity_poly.pdbx_seq_one_letter_code
_entity_poly.pdbx_strand_id
1 'polypeptide(L)'
;MVNYQGSQDAIKQHIDADREVTVNFTAQQVLQTATGGDIFQSLDLAINTLKTPYQSANPQAQSILAANIDSAHSDLQNTMKSLSTISSQLGSQLKEVEQLNSRSEDVSLLLKERQSQLTNTDMAAEIAEYYQEEAILQASYSLFAQMKDLSLFNLLR
;
A
#
# COMPACT_ATOMS: atom_id res chain seq x y z
N MET A 1 -28.96 -25.23 -9.59
CA MET A 1 -28.94 -23.97 -8.83
C MET A 1 -27.53 -23.81 -8.31
N VAL A 2 -26.76 -22.90 -8.91
CA VAL A 2 -25.41 -22.57 -8.42
C VAL A 2 -25.61 -21.74 -7.15
N ASN A 3 -25.05 -22.19 -6.03
CA ASN A 3 -25.13 -21.48 -4.76
C ASN A 3 -23.72 -21.02 -4.41
N TYR A 4 -23.50 -19.71 -4.36
CA TYR A 4 -22.20 -19.14 -4.02
C TYR A 4 -21.84 -19.47 -2.56
N GLN A 5 -20.67 -20.06 -2.35
CA GLN A 5 -20.17 -20.55 -1.06
C GLN A 5 -18.91 -19.78 -0.59
N GLY A 6 -18.73 -18.54 -1.03
CA GLY A 6 -17.58 -17.73 -0.65
C GLY A 6 -17.84 -16.81 0.55
N SER A 7 -16.77 -16.29 1.12
CA SER A 7 -16.83 -15.40 2.28
C SER A 7 -17.58 -14.09 1.97
N GLN A 8 -18.43 -13.69 2.91
CA GLN A 8 -19.27 -12.48 2.87
C GLN A 8 -18.54 -11.24 3.39
N ASP A 9 -17.37 -11.45 4.00
CA ASP A 9 -16.60 -10.40 4.64
C ASP A 9 -15.47 -9.94 3.73
N ALA A 10 -15.42 -8.63 3.52
CA ALA A 10 -14.30 -7.96 2.86
C ALA A 10 -13.01 -8.19 3.68
N ILE A 11 -11.97 -8.71 3.04
CA ILE A 11 -10.66 -8.83 3.68
C ILE A 11 -10.04 -7.44 3.73
N LYS A 12 -9.69 -7.00 4.94
CA LYS A 12 -8.99 -5.74 5.18
C LYS A 12 -7.50 -6.01 5.41
N GLN A 13 -6.65 -5.15 4.88
CA GLN A 13 -5.22 -5.18 5.10
C GLN A 13 -4.75 -3.83 5.62
N HIS A 14 -3.93 -3.85 6.68
CA HIS A 14 -3.22 -2.66 7.11
C HIS A 14 -2.12 -2.33 6.10
N ILE A 15 -2.10 -1.10 5.62
CA ILE A 15 -1.07 -0.56 4.73
C ILE A 15 -0.24 0.54 5.41
N ASP A 16 -0.65 0.96 6.61
CA ASP A 16 0.09 1.83 7.53
C ASP A 16 -0.38 1.55 8.97
N ALA A 17 0.32 2.08 9.97
CA ALA A 17 -0.01 1.91 11.40
C ALA A 17 -1.46 2.31 11.75
N ASP A 18 -2.03 3.27 11.01
CA ASP A 18 -3.39 3.80 11.22
C ASP A 18 -4.35 3.59 10.02
N ARG A 19 -3.94 2.84 8.98
CA ARG A 19 -4.71 2.78 7.72
C ARG A 19 -5.05 1.36 7.28
N GLU A 20 -6.34 1.04 7.34
CA GLU A 20 -6.95 -0.17 6.76
C GLU A 20 -7.44 0.11 5.34
N VAL A 21 -7.09 -0.77 4.39
CA VAL A 21 -7.69 -0.80 3.06
C VAL A 21 -8.31 -2.17 2.81
N THR A 22 -9.54 -2.16 2.29
CA THR A 22 -10.21 -3.37 1.81
C THR A 22 -9.48 -3.87 0.56
N VAL A 23 -8.82 -5.02 0.68
CA VAL A 23 -8.02 -5.64 -0.40
C VAL A 23 -8.80 -6.67 -1.22
N ASN A 24 -9.97 -7.11 -0.76
CA ASN A 24 -10.84 -8.00 -1.52
C ASN A 24 -12.31 -7.58 -1.45
N PHE A 25 -12.93 -7.45 -2.62
CA PHE A 25 -14.38 -7.37 -2.78
C PHE A 25 -14.95 -8.78 -2.78
N THR A 26 -16.06 -8.99 -2.09
CA THR A 26 -16.68 -10.32 -2.02
C THR A 26 -17.39 -10.61 -3.32
N ALA A 27 -17.43 -11.87 -3.76
CA ALA A 27 -18.18 -12.16 -4.98
C ALA A 27 -19.68 -11.91 -4.80
N GLN A 28 -20.18 -11.81 -3.57
CA GLN A 28 -21.54 -11.34 -3.33
C GLN A 28 -21.73 -9.86 -3.74
N GLN A 29 -20.75 -8.98 -3.50
CA GLN A 29 -20.78 -7.59 -3.99
C GLN A 29 -20.68 -7.50 -5.52
N VAL A 30 -20.07 -8.50 -6.15
CA VAL A 30 -19.87 -8.54 -7.61
C VAL A 30 -21.06 -9.19 -8.33
N LEU A 31 -21.59 -10.29 -7.78
CA LEU A 31 -22.50 -11.22 -8.47
C LEU A 31 -23.96 -11.09 -8.03
N GLN A 32 -24.26 -10.36 -6.95
CA GLN A 32 -25.64 -10.03 -6.64
C GLN A 32 -26.19 -9.01 -7.62
N THR A 33 -27.36 -9.33 -8.16
CA THR A 33 -28.14 -8.43 -8.99
C THR A 33 -28.94 -7.48 -8.09
N ALA A 34 -29.35 -6.32 -8.63
CA ALA A 34 -30.17 -5.34 -7.90
C ALA A 34 -31.54 -5.92 -7.46
N THR A 35 -31.97 -7.01 -8.07
CA THR A 35 -33.21 -7.74 -7.80
C THR A 35 -33.08 -8.76 -6.66
N GLY A 36 -31.90 -8.88 -6.03
CA GLY A 36 -31.63 -9.82 -4.94
C GLY A 36 -31.35 -11.25 -5.39
N GLY A 37 -31.18 -11.46 -6.70
CA GLY A 37 -30.77 -12.73 -7.31
C GLY A 37 -29.27 -12.81 -7.55
N ASP A 38 -28.83 -13.96 -8.08
CA ASP A 38 -27.46 -14.17 -8.58
C ASP A 38 -27.47 -14.05 -10.11
N ILE A 39 -26.42 -13.47 -10.70
CA ILE A 39 -26.25 -13.44 -12.15
C ILE A 39 -26.36 -14.82 -12.81
N PHE A 40 -25.97 -15.89 -12.11
CA PHE A 40 -26.14 -17.26 -12.60
C PHE A 40 -27.61 -17.66 -12.72
N GLN A 41 -28.47 -17.18 -11.83
CA GLN A 41 -29.92 -17.41 -11.93
C GLN A 41 -30.51 -16.63 -13.11
N SER A 42 -30.06 -15.40 -13.35
CA SER A 42 -30.49 -14.61 -14.50
C SER A 42 -30.03 -15.23 -15.83
N LEU A 43 -28.82 -15.80 -15.87
CA LEU A 43 -28.32 -16.55 -17.03
C LEU A 43 -29.09 -17.86 -17.23
N ASP A 44 -29.38 -18.61 -16.17
CA ASP A 44 -30.22 -19.82 -16.24
C ASP A 44 -31.63 -19.48 -16.74
N LEU A 45 -32.21 -18.37 -16.28
CA LEU A 45 -33.50 -17.85 -16.74
C LEU A 45 -33.47 -17.53 -18.23
N ALA A 46 -32.43 -16.83 -18.71
CA ALA A 46 -32.25 -16.52 -20.13
C ALA A 46 -32.10 -17.79 -20.97
N ILE A 47 -31.28 -18.75 -20.55
CA ILE A 47 -31.05 -20.01 -21.26
C ILE A 47 -32.36 -20.82 -21.34
N ASN A 48 -33.12 -20.92 -20.26
CA ASN A 48 -34.40 -21.63 -20.25
C ASN A 48 -35.44 -20.93 -21.14
N THR A 49 -35.45 -19.60 -21.13
CA THR A 49 -36.31 -18.78 -21.99
C THR A 49 -35.97 -19.00 -23.47
N LEU A 50 -34.69 -19.00 -23.84
CA LEU A 50 -34.24 -19.24 -25.22
C LEU A 50 -34.49 -20.68 -25.71
N LYS A 51 -34.57 -21.66 -24.80
CA LYS A 51 -34.95 -23.03 -25.12
C LYS A 51 -36.45 -23.21 -25.36
N THR A 52 -37.27 -22.23 -24.96
CA THR A 52 -38.73 -22.33 -25.07
C THR A 52 -39.16 -21.90 -26.48
N PRO A 53 -39.92 -22.74 -27.22
CA PRO A 53 -40.30 -22.43 -28.59
C PRO A 53 -41.28 -21.24 -28.64
N TYR A 54 -40.77 -20.10 -29.09
CA TYR A 54 -41.49 -18.82 -29.15
C TYR A 54 -42.71 -18.83 -30.10
N GLN A 55 -42.59 -19.52 -31.23
CA GLN A 55 -43.61 -19.51 -32.29
C GLN A 55 -44.86 -20.34 -31.93
N SER A 56 -44.73 -21.32 -31.04
CA SER A 56 -45.85 -22.12 -30.53
C SER A 56 -46.49 -21.54 -29.27
N ALA A 57 -45.94 -20.45 -28.73
CA ALA A 57 -46.42 -19.81 -27.51
C ALA A 57 -47.58 -18.85 -27.82
N ASN A 58 -48.56 -18.78 -26.91
CA ASN A 58 -49.63 -17.78 -27.00
C ASN A 58 -49.07 -16.35 -26.76
N PRO A 59 -49.80 -15.29 -27.13
CA PRO A 59 -49.30 -13.91 -27.00
C PRO A 59 -48.86 -13.52 -25.59
N GLN A 60 -49.51 -14.06 -24.56
CA GLN A 60 -49.16 -13.82 -23.15
C GLN A 60 -47.82 -14.48 -22.79
N ALA A 61 -47.60 -15.72 -23.22
CA ALA A 61 -46.35 -16.45 -23.02
C ALA A 61 -45.20 -15.81 -23.82
N GLN A 62 -45.44 -15.30 -25.03
CA GLN A 62 -44.46 -14.52 -25.79
C GLN A 62 -44.02 -13.25 -25.03
N SER A 63 -44.97 -12.52 -24.44
CA SER A 63 -44.66 -11.34 -23.62
C SER A 63 -43.83 -11.68 -22.38
N ILE A 64 -44.08 -12.82 -21.74
CA ILE A 64 -43.30 -13.30 -20.59
C ILE A 64 -41.89 -13.67 -21.01
N LEU A 65 -41.73 -14.37 -22.14
CA LEU A 65 -40.41 -14.72 -22.67
C LEU A 65 -39.59 -13.46 -22.99
N ALA A 66 -40.20 -12.44 -23.60
CA ALA A 66 -39.54 -11.15 -23.85
C ALA A 66 -39.11 -10.48 -22.53
N ALA A 67 -40.01 -10.39 -21.55
CA ALA A 67 -39.71 -9.80 -20.25
C ALA A 67 -38.58 -10.52 -19.49
N ASN A 68 -38.49 -11.86 -19.61
CA ASN A 68 -37.41 -12.63 -19.01
C ASN A 68 -36.04 -12.32 -19.63
N ILE A 69 -35.97 -12.14 -20.96
CA ILE A 69 -34.74 -11.73 -21.64
C ILE A 69 -34.35 -10.31 -21.24
N ASP A 70 -35.31 -9.38 -21.19
CA ASP A 70 -35.06 -7.99 -20.79
C ASP A 70 -34.55 -7.92 -19.34
N SER A 71 -35.14 -8.71 -18.44
CA SER A 71 -34.67 -8.83 -17.05
C SER A 71 -33.25 -9.38 -16.97
N ALA A 72 -32.97 -10.49 -17.66
CA ALA A 72 -31.63 -11.07 -17.67
C ALA A 72 -30.58 -10.13 -18.27
N HIS A 73 -30.96 -9.37 -19.30
CA HIS A 73 -30.10 -8.35 -19.89
C HIS A 73 -29.80 -7.20 -18.92
N SER A 74 -30.81 -6.71 -18.19
CA SER A 74 -30.63 -5.68 -17.16
C SER A 74 -29.72 -6.17 -16.03
N ASP A 75 -29.93 -7.39 -15.55
CA ASP A 75 -29.10 -8.01 -14.51
C ASP A 75 -27.63 -8.14 -14.93
N LEU A 76 -27.38 -8.54 -16.19
CA LEU A 76 -26.03 -8.58 -16.77
C LEU A 76 -25.38 -7.18 -16.81
N GLN A 77 -26.10 -6.17 -17.29
CA GLN A 77 -25.57 -4.80 -17.31
C GLN A 77 -25.22 -4.29 -15.92
N ASN A 78 -26.08 -4.54 -14.93
CA ASN A 78 -25.85 -4.14 -13.54
C ASN A 78 -24.60 -4.82 -12.97
N THR A 79 -24.45 -6.13 -13.21
CA THR A 79 -23.27 -6.90 -12.80
C THR A 79 -21.99 -6.34 -13.44
N MET A 80 -22.02 -6.03 -14.74
CA MET A 80 -20.87 -5.42 -15.44
C MET A 80 -20.52 -4.03 -14.87
N LYS A 81 -21.52 -3.23 -14.51
CA LYS A 81 -21.31 -1.93 -13.87
C LYS A 81 -20.68 -2.07 -12.48
N SER A 82 -21.12 -3.03 -11.69
CA SER A 82 -20.51 -3.35 -10.38
C SER A 82 -19.05 -3.76 -10.56
N LEU A 83 -18.75 -4.66 -11.52
CA LEU A 83 -17.39 -5.08 -11.82
C LEU A 83 -16.49 -3.92 -12.27
N SER A 84 -17.00 -3.03 -13.12
CA SER A 84 -16.28 -1.83 -13.57
C SER A 84 -15.98 -0.88 -12.39
N THR A 85 -16.94 -0.71 -11.48
CA THR A 85 -16.77 0.11 -10.26
C THR A 85 -15.68 -0.48 -9.37
N ILE A 86 -15.72 -1.79 -9.14
CA ILE A 86 -14.74 -2.53 -8.35
C ILE A 86 -13.35 -2.43 -8.96
N SER A 87 -13.24 -2.61 -10.28
CA SER A 87 -11.97 -2.49 -11.01
C SER A 87 -11.38 -1.09 -10.90
N SER A 88 -12.23 -0.07 -10.97
CA SER A 88 -11.83 1.34 -10.79
C SER A 88 -11.35 1.59 -9.36
N GLN A 89 -12.03 1.04 -8.37
CA GLN A 89 -11.62 1.18 -6.97
C GLN A 89 -10.32 0.45 -6.67
N LEU A 90 -10.12 -0.76 -7.21
CA LEU A 90 -8.86 -1.48 -7.13
C LEU A 90 -7.71 -0.69 -7.76
N GLY A 91 -7.93 -0.07 -8.93
CA GLY A 91 -6.95 0.81 -9.57
C GLY A 91 -6.56 2.01 -8.69
N SER A 92 -7.54 2.62 -8.00
CA SER A 92 -7.28 3.70 -7.05
C SER A 92 -6.47 3.22 -5.83
N GLN A 93 -6.78 2.04 -5.31
CA GLN A 93 -6.06 1.45 -4.19
C GLN A 93 -4.63 1.09 -4.56
N LEU A 94 -4.39 0.53 -5.75
CA LEU A 94 -3.04 0.25 -6.24
C LEU A 94 -2.20 1.53 -6.34
N LYS A 95 -2.78 2.60 -6.88
CA LYS A 95 -2.12 3.91 -6.96
C LYS A 95 -1.81 4.51 -5.57
N GLU A 96 -2.67 4.23 -4.59
CA GLU A 96 -2.44 4.64 -3.20
C GLU A 96 -1.27 3.86 -2.57
N VAL A 97 -1.21 2.55 -2.79
CA VAL A 97 -0.10 1.71 -2.33
C VAL A 97 1.22 2.13 -2.97
N GLU A 98 1.25 2.43 -4.27
CA GLU A 98 2.43 2.96 -4.95
C GLU A 98 2.92 4.28 -4.34
N GLN A 99 1.99 5.20 -4.01
CA GLN A 99 2.33 6.46 -3.34
C GLN A 99 2.87 6.24 -1.93
N LEU A 100 2.30 5.32 -1.16
CA LEU A 100 2.80 4.98 0.16
C LEU A 100 4.21 4.37 0.09
N ASN A 101 4.47 3.49 -0.87
CA ASN A 101 5.78 2.90 -1.06
C ASN A 101 6.85 3.97 -1.39
N SER A 102 6.53 4.89 -2.32
CA SER A 102 7.42 6.01 -2.65
C SER A 102 7.69 6.91 -1.44
N ARG A 103 6.67 7.26 -0.66
CA ARG A 103 6.86 8.04 0.58
C ARG A 103 7.69 7.30 1.62
N SER A 104 7.50 5.99 1.75
CA SER A 104 8.29 5.17 2.68
C SER A 104 9.77 5.15 2.27
N GLU A 105 10.06 5.09 0.97
CA GLU A 105 11.42 5.16 0.45
C GLU A 105 12.05 6.54 0.72
N ASP A 106 11.31 7.62 0.50
CA ASP A 106 11.75 9.00 0.81
C ASP A 106 12.04 9.18 2.32
N VAL A 107 11.16 8.67 3.18
CA VAL A 107 11.35 8.72 4.64
C VAL A 107 12.58 7.92 5.05
N SER A 108 12.77 6.74 4.48
CA SER A 108 13.95 5.90 4.72
C SER A 108 15.24 6.61 4.30
N LEU A 109 15.25 7.24 3.12
CA LEU A 109 16.38 8.03 2.63
C LEU A 109 16.69 9.21 3.56
N LEU A 110 15.67 9.99 3.93
CA LEU A 110 15.82 11.13 4.84
C LEU A 110 16.34 10.70 6.22
N LEU A 111 15.86 9.57 6.75
CA LEU A 111 16.37 9.01 8.00
C LEU A 111 17.83 8.58 7.86
N LYS A 112 18.22 7.98 6.74
CA LYS A 112 19.60 7.60 6.44
C LYS A 112 20.51 8.81 6.29
N GLU A 113 20.05 9.88 5.64
CA GLU A 113 20.77 11.14 5.54
C GLU A 113 20.97 11.80 6.90
N ARG A 114 19.92 11.88 7.71
CA ARG A 114 20.01 12.42 9.09
C ARG A 114 20.95 11.59 9.95
N GLN A 115 20.85 10.27 9.88
CA GLN A 115 21.77 9.37 10.57
C GLN A 115 23.22 9.62 10.12
N SER A 116 23.46 9.71 8.81
CA SER A 116 24.79 10.01 8.27
C SER A 116 25.29 11.38 8.72
N GLN A 117 24.44 12.42 8.76
CA GLN A 117 24.83 13.75 9.24
C GLN A 117 25.24 13.71 10.71
N LEU A 118 24.45 13.06 11.57
CA LEU A 118 24.77 12.91 13.00
C LEU A 118 26.10 12.17 13.18
N THR A 119 26.28 11.02 12.53
CA THR A 119 27.55 10.26 12.62
C THR A 119 28.75 11.01 12.04
N ASN A 120 28.58 11.72 10.93
CA ASN A 120 29.66 12.52 10.34
C ASN A 120 30.05 13.72 11.22
N THR A 121 29.07 14.36 11.87
CA THR A 121 29.33 15.46 12.82
C THR A 121 30.09 14.95 14.04
N ASP A 122 29.72 13.79 14.59
CA ASP A 122 30.42 13.19 15.73
C ASP A 122 31.88 12.83 15.38
N MET A 123 32.13 12.23 14.20
CA MET A 123 33.51 11.98 13.73
C MET A 123 34.34 13.26 13.60
N ALA A 124 33.74 14.35 13.10
CA ALA A 124 34.45 15.63 12.98
C ALA A 124 34.78 16.25 14.34
N ALA A 125 33.89 16.11 15.33
CA ALA A 125 34.12 16.55 16.69
C ALA A 125 35.23 15.74 17.37
N GLU A 126 35.21 14.41 17.23
CA GLU A 126 36.20 13.53 17.84
C GLU A 126 37.60 13.70 17.22
N ILE A 127 37.69 13.94 15.90
CA ILE A 127 38.95 14.32 15.24
C ILE A 127 39.46 15.68 15.76
N ALA A 128 38.58 16.66 15.94
CA ALA A 128 38.98 17.97 16.45
C ALA A 128 39.48 17.90 17.89
N GLU A 129 38.81 17.12 18.73
CA GLU A 129 39.22 16.87 20.12
C GLU A 129 40.58 16.16 20.17
N TYR A 130 40.80 15.13 19.34
CA TYR A 130 42.10 14.46 19.22
C TYR A 130 43.23 15.42 18.82
N TYR A 131 43.03 16.27 17.81
CA TYR A 131 44.05 17.26 17.41
C TYR A 131 44.31 18.30 18.51
N GLN A 132 43.28 18.67 19.27
CA GLN A 132 43.43 19.57 20.41
C GLN A 132 44.25 18.91 21.52
N GLU A 133 43.98 17.65 21.84
CA GLU A 133 44.77 16.87 22.79
C GLU A 133 46.23 16.71 22.33
N GLU A 134 46.48 16.41 21.06
CA GLU A 134 47.82 16.31 20.48
C GLU A 134 48.58 17.65 20.61
N ALA A 135 47.93 18.77 20.30
CA ALA A 135 48.52 20.10 20.43
C ALA A 135 48.85 20.46 21.89
N ILE A 136 47.96 20.13 22.82
CA ILE A 136 48.19 20.33 24.27
C ILE A 136 49.36 19.46 24.75
N LEU A 137 49.43 18.20 24.29
CA LEU A 137 50.50 17.28 24.66
C LEU A 137 51.85 17.79 24.16
N GLN A 138 51.93 18.24 22.90
CA GLN A 138 53.14 18.81 22.31
C GLN A 138 53.56 20.11 23.01
N ALA A 139 52.61 20.99 23.34
CA ALA A 139 52.87 22.20 24.13
C ALA A 139 53.40 21.85 25.53
N SER A 140 52.83 20.84 26.18
CA SER A 140 53.28 20.35 27.48
C SER A 140 54.71 19.79 27.43
N TYR A 141 55.07 19.04 26.39
CA TYR A 141 56.44 18.58 26.17
C TYR A 141 57.42 19.75 25.96
N SER A 142 57.02 20.76 25.18
CA SER A 142 57.85 21.95 24.96
C SER A 142 58.05 22.76 26.24
N LEU A 143 56.98 23.00 27.01
CA LEU A 143 57.04 23.68 28.30
C LEU A 143 57.91 22.90 29.30
N PHE A 144 57.77 21.58 29.36
CA PHE A 144 58.58 20.73 30.22
C PHE A 144 60.07 20.75 29.82
N ALA A 145 60.38 20.73 28.52
CA ALA A 145 61.74 20.88 28.03
C ALA A 145 62.33 22.25 28.39
N GLN A 146 61.57 23.34 28.18
CA GLN A 146 61.97 24.70 28.56
C GLN A 146 62.19 24.84 30.08
N MET A 147 61.34 24.22 30.90
CA MET A 147 61.53 24.20 32.37
C MET A 147 62.76 23.39 32.79
N LYS A 148 63.04 22.27 32.12
CA LYS A 148 64.26 21.49 32.36
C LYS A 148 65.53 22.27 32.00
N ASP A 149 65.53 22.97 30.87
CA ASP A 149 66.67 23.81 30.46
C ASP A 149 66.89 24.99 31.42
N LEU A 150 65.82 25.65 31.88
CA LEU A 150 65.89 26.72 32.88
C LEU A 150 66.34 26.22 34.28
N SER A 151 66.01 24.97 34.64
CA SER A 151 66.46 24.35 35.90
C SER A 151 67.93 23.95 35.86
N LEU A 152 68.46 23.52 34.72
CA LEU A 152 69.87 23.13 34.57
C LEU A 152 70.81 24.33 34.45
N PHE A 153 70.35 25.44 33.87
CA PHE A 153 71.15 26.68 33.81
C PHE A 153 71.19 27.45 35.15
N ASN A 154 70.23 27.26 36.06
CA ASN A 154 70.24 27.88 37.39
C ASN A 154 70.97 27.04 38.45
N LEU A 155 71.20 25.75 38.22
CA LEU A 155 71.91 24.88 39.17
C LEU A 155 73.45 24.94 39.00
N LEU A 156 73.95 25.46 37.88
CA LEU A 156 75.38 25.56 37.56
C LEU A 156 75.98 26.97 37.77
N ARG A 157 75.35 27.83 38.59
CA ARG A 157 75.90 29.14 38.98
C ARG A 157 76.27 29.20 40.45
#